data_AF-A0A4Y9PM21-F1
#
_entry.id   AF-A0A4Y9PM21-F1
#
_cell.length_a   1.000
_cell.length_b   1.000
_cell.length_c   1.000
_cell.angle_alpha   90.00
_cell.angle_beta   90.00
_cell.angle_gamma   90.00
#
_symmetry.space_group_name_H-M   'P 1'
#
loop_
_entity.id
_entity.type
_entity.pdbx_description
1 polymer ?
#
loop_
_entity_poly.entity_id
_entity_poly.type
_entity_poly.pdbx_seq_one_letter_code
_entity_poly.pdbx_strand_id
1 'polypeptide(L)'
;MGGQVLGGGVIVAVAVVLWLVYLLPSWASRYQYTSAERNAVRLNQALRVLAETSETPQEVRLELNARTALAQQRLARRVQAEQEQTELVVARARLEAAKEESAAERELARARRAEAIEAARAERAAARSRPAFRRARARRRMRLAATALGVAGLAATGAGVWVFLSAASAALLWAGGATTLLSVVALHRMSRVAARAVVREVPAVVAERVAAPMPDLAVGRPRAAAWTPRELPRPLVSSAGSRAAAVLDEHDARAALRAAAREEALRDLAAQNQPPSIDEARTARASEFSRMGYVDDAEIEDHVRRLLARRAVGA
;
A
#
# COMPACT_ATOMS: atom_id res chain seq x y z
N MET A 1 -8.49 3.74 76.12
CA MET A 1 -8.94 3.58 74.71
C MET A 1 -9.22 2.11 74.46
N GLY A 2 -10.33 1.75 73.80
CA GLY A 2 -10.48 0.41 73.20
C GLY A 2 -11.71 -0.44 73.56
N GLY A 3 -12.94 0.10 73.53
CA GLY A 3 -14.15 -0.74 73.74
C GLY A 3 -15.33 -0.51 72.79
N GLN A 4 -15.36 0.60 72.04
CA GLN A 4 -16.59 1.05 71.38
C GLN A 4 -16.76 0.57 69.92
N VAL A 5 -15.72 -0.04 69.34
CA VAL A 5 -15.73 -0.49 67.93
C VAL A 5 -16.33 -1.89 67.75
N LEU A 6 -16.30 -2.75 68.79
CA LEU A 6 -16.91 -4.09 68.73
C LEU A 6 -18.44 -4.05 68.91
N GLY A 7 -18.98 -3.14 69.72
CA GLY A 7 -20.43 -3.01 69.91
C GLY A 7 -21.17 -2.40 68.71
N GLY A 8 -20.57 -1.41 68.06
CA GLY A 8 -21.18 -0.75 66.89
C GLY A 8 -21.34 -1.70 65.70
N GLY A 9 -20.33 -2.55 65.44
CA GLY A 9 -20.38 -3.54 64.36
C GLY A 9 -21.48 -4.58 64.58
N VAL A 10 -21.69 -5.04 65.82
CA VAL A 10 -22.75 -6.00 66.15
C VAL A 10 -24.13 -5.40 65.97
N ILE A 11 -24.34 -4.13 66.38
CA ILE A 11 -25.63 -3.46 66.20
C ILE A 11 -25.95 -3.27 64.71
N VAL A 12 -24.95 -2.90 63.89
CA VAL A 12 -25.12 -2.80 62.43
C VAL A 12 -25.38 -4.17 61.80
N ALA A 13 -24.69 -5.22 62.24
CA ALA A 13 -24.93 -6.58 61.75
C ALA A 13 -26.36 -7.05 62.09
N VAL A 14 -26.82 -6.84 63.32
CA VAL A 14 -28.19 -7.17 63.73
C VAL A 14 -29.21 -6.34 62.94
N ALA A 15 -28.96 -5.05 62.71
CA ALA A 15 -29.84 -4.20 61.90
C ALA A 15 -29.91 -4.66 60.43
N VAL A 16 -28.77 -5.04 59.83
CA VAL A 16 -28.71 -5.57 58.45
C VAL A 16 -29.40 -6.93 58.35
N VAL A 17 -29.22 -7.81 59.32
CA VAL A 17 -29.92 -9.11 59.38
C VAL A 17 -31.42 -8.90 59.53
N LEU A 18 -31.85 -8.01 60.42
CA LEU A 18 -33.26 -7.70 60.62
C LEU A 18 -33.88 -7.06 59.35
N TRP A 19 -33.13 -6.20 58.67
CA TRP A 19 -33.52 -5.62 57.40
C TRP A 19 -33.63 -6.67 56.29
N LEU A 20 -32.68 -7.62 56.20
CA LEU A 20 -32.74 -8.74 55.27
C LEU A 20 -33.94 -9.64 55.55
N VAL A 21 -34.21 -9.99 56.82
CA VAL A 21 -35.38 -10.79 57.21
C VAL A 21 -36.69 -10.09 56.85
N TYR A 22 -36.75 -8.77 56.95
CA TYR A 22 -37.93 -8.00 56.55
C TYR A 22 -38.05 -7.86 55.02
N LEU A 23 -36.94 -7.65 54.31
CA LEU A 23 -36.96 -7.29 52.88
C LEU A 23 -36.95 -8.50 51.94
N LEU A 24 -36.23 -9.58 52.26
CA LEU A 24 -36.15 -10.80 51.44
C LEU A 24 -37.53 -11.40 51.14
N PRO A 25 -38.44 -11.59 52.12
CA PRO A 25 -39.76 -12.15 51.86
C PRO A 25 -40.62 -11.23 50.98
N SER A 26 -40.45 -9.90 51.13
CA SER A 26 -41.19 -8.90 50.35
C SER A 26 -40.82 -8.88 48.88
N TRP A 27 -39.56 -9.23 48.56
CA TRP A 27 -39.06 -9.35 47.20
C TRP A 27 -39.37 -10.74 46.62
N ALA A 28 -39.14 -11.80 47.39
CA ALA A 28 -39.43 -13.16 46.96
C ALA A 28 -40.93 -13.34 46.63
N SER A 29 -41.84 -12.75 47.40
CA SER A 29 -43.28 -12.82 47.09
C SER A 29 -43.58 -12.15 45.75
N ARG A 30 -43.05 -10.95 45.49
CA ARG A 30 -43.24 -10.22 44.23
C ARG A 30 -42.74 -10.97 42.99
N TYR A 31 -41.66 -11.75 43.10
CA TYR A 31 -41.13 -12.55 41.98
C TYR A 31 -41.80 -13.93 41.82
N GLN A 32 -42.31 -14.51 42.91
CA GLN A 32 -43.03 -15.78 42.85
C GLN A 32 -44.44 -15.64 42.25
N TYR A 33 -45.10 -14.49 42.42
CA TYR A 33 -46.39 -14.20 41.77
C TYR A 33 -46.30 -14.26 40.25
N THR A 34 -45.25 -13.71 39.61
CA THR A 34 -45.13 -13.71 38.14
C THR A 34 -44.91 -15.11 37.53
N SER A 35 -44.38 -16.05 38.31
CA SER A 35 -44.10 -17.42 37.88
C SER A 35 -45.34 -18.31 38.01
N ALA A 36 -46.06 -18.16 39.13
CA ALA A 36 -47.34 -18.83 39.38
C ALA A 36 -48.43 -18.31 38.44
N GLU A 37 -48.47 -17.00 38.18
CA GLU A 37 -49.40 -16.39 37.22
C GLU A 37 -49.20 -16.94 35.82
N ARG A 38 -47.96 -17.11 35.35
CA ARG A 38 -47.72 -17.64 33.99
C ARG A 38 -48.08 -19.11 33.84
N ASN A 39 -47.91 -19.93 34.89
CA ASN A 39 -48.34 -21.33 34.86
C ASN A 39 -49.87 -21.47 34.99
N ALA A 40 -50.51 -20.65 35.83
CA ALA A 40 -51.96 -20.61 35.95
C ALA A 40 -52.62 -20.04 34.67
N VAL A 41 -52.01 -19.03 34.05
CA VAL A 41 -52.47 -18.45 32.77
C VAL A 41 -52.31 -19.46 31.65
N ARG A 42 -51.19 -20.19 31.55
CA ARG A 42 -51.03 -21.23 30.52
C ARG A 42 -52.01 -22.37 30.68
N LEU A 43 -52.31 -22.78 31.92
CA LEU A 43 -53.29 -23.85 32.19
C LEU A 43 -54.72 -23.39 31.90
N ASN A 44 -55.11 -22.21 32.37
CA ASN A 44 -56.42 -21.63 32.06
C ASN A 44 -56.57 -21.28 30.58
N GLN A 45 -55.49 -20.87 29.91
CA GLN A 45 -55.47 -20.59 28.48
C GLN A 45 -55.48 -21.87 27.65
N ALA A 46 -54.86 -22.96 28.11
CA ALA A 46 -55.00 -24.27 27.49
C ALA A 46 -56.43 -24.81 27.62
N LEU A 47 -57.03 -24.75 28.83
CA LEU A 47 -58.42 -25.15 29.05
C LEU A 47 -59.41 -24.27 28.27
N ARG A 48 -59.13 -22.97 28.17
CA ARG A 48 -59.95 -22.02 27.43
C ARG A 48 -59.81 -22.16 25.92
N VAL A 49 -58.62 -22.45 25.40
CA VAL A 49 -58.42 -22.77 23.97
C VAL A 49 -59.12 -24.07 23.61
N LEU A 50 -59.10 -25.09 24.49
CA LEU A 50 -59.88 -26.32 24.30
C LEU A 50 -61.41 -26.09 24.33
N ALA A 51 -61.88 -25.10 25.10
CA ALA A 51 -63.29 -24.71 25.16
C ALA A 51 -63.71 -23.73 24.03
N GLU A 52 -62.80 -22.88 23.55
CA GLU A 52 -63.02 -21.93 22.46
C GLU A 52 -62.88 -22.59 21.08
N THR A 53 -62.24 -23.77 20.97
CA THR A 53 -62.24 -24.56 19.72
C THR A 53 -63.55 -25.27 19.39
N SER A 54 -64.53 -25.33 20.31
CA SER A 54 -65.82 -26.00 20.03
C SER A 54 -66.92 -25.08 19.55
N GLU A 55 -66.75 -23.75 19.58
CA GLU A 55 -67.81 -22.83 19.14
C GLU A 55 -67.23 -21.50 18.67
N THR A 56 -67.29 -21.17 17.36
CA THR A 56 -67.53 -19.79 16.89
C THR A 56 -67.69 -19.62 15.37
N PRO A 57 -68.45 -18.59 14.94
CA PRO A 57 -69.03 -18.41 13.60
C PRO A 57 -68.11 -17.60 12.65
N GLN A 58 -68.46 -17.57 11.36
CA GLN A 58 -67.58 -17.12 10.26
C GLN A 58 -67.26 -15.60 10.24
N GLU A 59 -68.00 -14.75 10.94
CA GLU A 59 -67.90 -13.28 10.79
C GLU A 59 -66.68 -12.66 11.49
N VAL A 60 -66.23 -13.21 12.61
CA VAL A 60 -65.06 -12.69 13.38
C VAL A 60 -63.71 -13.01 12.70
N ARG A 61 -63.66 -13.99 11.78
CA ARG A 61 -62.44 -14.34 11.02
C ARG A 61 -61.99 -13.23 10.07
N LEU A 62 -62.91 -12.43 9.54
CA LEU A 62 -62.58 -11.40 8.56
C LEU A 62 -61.90 -10.18 9.20
N GLU A 63 -62.33 -9.78 10.40
CA GLU A 63 -61.71 -8.65 11.11
C GLU A 63 -60.36 -9.01 11.75
N LEU A 64 -60.19 -10.25 12.22
CA LEU A 64 -58.89 -10.75 12.66
C LEU A 64 -57.90 -10.81 11.49
N ASN A 65 -58.34 -11.27 10.31
CA ASN A 65 -57.49 -11.29 9.10
C ASN A 65 -57.04 -9.89 8.66
N ALA A 66 -57.89 -8.87 8.76
CA ALA A 66 -57.52 -7.49 8.44
C ALA A 66 -56.48 -6.93 9.44
N ARG A 67 -56.65 -7.21 10.73
CA ARG A 67 -55.69 -6.79 11.77
C ARG A 67 -54.37 -7.56 11.69
N THR A 68 -54.39 -8.86 11.39
CA THR A 68 -53.17 -9.65 11.19
C THR A 68 -52.45 -9.26 9.89
N ALA A 69 -53.17 -8.92 8.82
CA ALA A 69 -52.58 -8.41 7.59
C ALA A 69 -51.84 -7.07 7.82
N LEU A 70 -52.41 -6.15 8.60
CA LEU A 70 -51.73 -4.91 9.01
C LEU A 70 -50.51 -5.16 9.89
N ALA A 71 -50.56 -6.13 10.80
CA ALA A 71 -49.42 -6.52 11.62
C ALA A 71 -48.28 -7.15 10.78
N GLN A 72 -48.63 -8.03 9.84
CA GLN A 72 -47.67 -8.61 8.89
C GLN A 72 -47.08 -7.56 7.94
N GLN A 73 -47.89 -6.61 7.46
CA GLN A 73 -47.41 -5.50 6.63
C GLN A 73 -46.42 -4.61 7.40
N ARG A 74 -46.66 -4.36 8.69
CA ARG A 74 -45.73 -3.59 9.55
C ARG A 74 -44.43 -4.35 9.79
N LEU A 75 -44.48 -5.67 10.01
CA LEU A 75 -43.28 -6.49 10.14
C LEU A 75 -42.48 -6.54 8.83
N ALA A 76 -43.14 -6.73 7.69
CA ALA A 76 -42.50 -6.70 6.37
C ALA A 76 -41.79 -5.36 6.12
N ARG A 77 -42.43 -4.22 6.44
CA ARG A 77 -41.80 -2.90 6.34
C ARG A 77 -40.60 -2.71 7.27
N ARG A 78 -40.62 -3.29 8.48
CA ARG A 78 -39.48 -3.25 9.40
C ARG A 78 -38.30 -4.06 8.87
N VAL A 79 -38.56 -5.27 8.37
CA VAL A 79 -37.53 -6.12 7.76
C VAL A 79 -36.94 -5.45 6.52
N GLN A 80 -37.76 -4.82 5.68
CA GLN A 80 -37.28 -4.03 4.54
C GLN A 80 -36.40 -2.85 4.99
N ALA A 81 -36.81 -2.10 6.01
CA ALA A 81 -36.01 -1.00 6.54
C ALA A 81 -34.68 -1.47 7.15
N GLU A 82 -34.65 -2.62 7.83
CA GLU A 82 -33.42 -3.23 8.32
C GLU A 82 -32.51 -3.67 7.17
N GLN A 83 -33.06 -4.29 6.12
CA GLN A 83 -32.32 -4.66 4.92
C GLN A 83 -31.71 -3.44 4.24
N GLU A 84 -32.48 -2.39 4.00
CA GLU A 84 -31.99 -1.12 3.43
C GLU A 84 -30.86 -0.53 4.28
N GLN A 85 -30.98 -0.56 5.62
CA GLN A 85 -29.91 -0.10 6.50
C GLN A 85 -28.65 -0.94 6.37
N THR A 86 -28.76 -2.27 6.33
CA THR A 86 -27.60 -3.15 6.13
C THR A 86 -26.94 -2.93 4.78
N GLU A 87 -27.71 -2.74 3.71
CA GLU A 87 -27.20 -2.44 2.38
C GLU A 87 -26.47 -1.10 2.35
N LEU A 88 -26.98 -0.07 3.03
CA LEU A 88 -26.31 1.22 3.15
C LEU A 88 -24.99 1.11 3.92
N VAL A 89 -24.93 0.32 4.99
CA VAL A 89 -23.69 0.07 5.73
C VAL A 89 -22.67 -0.65 4.86
N VAL A 90 -23.08 -1.69 4.13
CA VAL A 90 -22.21 -2.42 3.20
C VAL A 90 -21.75 -1.52 2.06
N ALA A 91 -22.64 -0.69 1.49
CA ALA A 91 -22.30 0.26 0.44
C ALA A 91 -21.28 1.30 0.92
N ARG A 92 -21.44 1.82 2.14
CA ARG A 92 -20.47 2.74 2.75
C ARG A 92 -19.11 2.08 2.96
N ALA A 93 -19.08 0.86 3.50
CA ALA A 93 -17.85 0.11 3.67
C ALA A 93 -17.12 -0.15 2.33
N ARG A 94 -17.86 -0.46 1.26
CA ARG A 94 -17.30 -0.62 -0.09
C ARG A 94 -16.71 0.69 -0.64
N LEU A 95 -17.38 1.82 -0.40
CA LEU A 95 -16.88 3.14 -0.81
C LEU A 95 -15.63 3.56 -0.04
N GLU A 96 -15.54 3.21 1.24
CA GLU A 96 -14.35 3.46 2.06
C GLU A 96 -13.17 2.60 1.59
N ALA A 97 -13.38 1.30 1.39
CA ALA A 97 -12.36 0.40 0.83
C ALA A 97 -11.86 0.89 -0.54
N ALA A 98 -12.76 1.27 -1.46
CA ALA A 98 -12.37 1.80 -2.77
C ALA A 98 -11.58 3.12 -2.67
N LYS A 99 -11.89 3.98 -1.69
CA LYS A 99 -11.13 5.20 -1.43
C LYS A 99 -9.74 4.87 -0.91
N GLU A 100 -9.60 3.92 0.00
CA GLU A 100 -8.30 3.48 0.53
C GLU A 100 -7.43 2.86 -0.56
N GLU A 101 -7.99 1.99 -1.39
CA GLU A 101 -7.31 1.44 -2.57
C GLU A 101 -6.82 2.56 -3.50
N SER A 102 -7.69 3.52 -3.82
CA SER A 102 -7.32 4.66 -4.67
C SER A 102 -6.25 5.56 -4.03
N ALA A 103 -6.21 5.66 -2.70
CA ALA A 103 -5.20 6.41 -1.98
C ALA A 103 -3.85 5.68 -2.04
N ALA A 104 -3.85 4.36 -1.82
CA ALA A 104 -2.66 3.51 -1.94
C ALA A 104 -2.07 3.54 -3.36
N GLU A 105 -2.91 3.47 -4.39
CA GLU A 105 -2.47 3.60 -5.79
C GLU A 105 -1.82 4.96 -6.08
N ARG A 106 -2.38 6.05 -5.53
CA ARG A 106 -1.80 7.40 -5.68
C ARG A 106 -0.45 7.51 -4.98
N GLU A 107 -0.28 6.88 -3.82
CA GLU A 107 1.00 6.85 -3.10
C GLU A 107 2.06 6.08 -3.88
N LEU A 108 1.72 4.89 -4.38
CA LEU A 108 2.60 4.10 -5.25
C LEU A 108 2.97 4.88 -6.52
N ALA A 109 2.02 5.57 -7.15
CA ALA A 109 2.28 6.41 -8.31
C ALA A 109 3.20 7.59 -7.99
N ARG A 110 3.05 8.22 -6.81
CA ARG A 110 3.93 9.29 -6.33
C ARG A 110 5.36 8.77 -6.07
N ALA A 111 5.49 7.61 -5.44
CA ALA A 111 6.79 6.96 -5.21
C ALA A 111 7.50 6.65 -6.53
N ARG A 112 6.82 6.02 -7.48
CA ARG A 112 7.37 5.74 -8.83
C ARG A 112 7.78 7.01 -9.57
N ARG A 113 7.00 8.09 -9.45
CA ARG A 113 7.36 9.40 -10.04
C ARG A 113 8.60 9.99 -9.39
N ALA A 114 8.73 9.89 -8.06
CA ALA A 114 9.92 10.35 -7.35
C ALA A 114 11.16 9.56 -7.78
N GLU A 115 11.07 8.24 -7.86
CA GLU A 115 12.15 7.37 -8.36
C GLU A 115 12.53 7.70 -9.80
N ALA A 116 11.55 7.90 -10.69
CA ALA A 116 11.81 8.29 -12.08
C ALA A 116 12.50 9.65 -12.19
N ILE A 117 12.14 10.61 -11.32
CA ILE A 117 12.79 11.92 -11.26
C ILE A 117 14.24 11.77 -10.78
N GLU A 118 14.49 10.97 -9.74
CA GLU A 118 15.84 10.72 -9.24
C GLU A 118 16.70 9.97 -10.26
N ALA A 119 16.15 8.96 -10.94
CA ALA A 119 16.82 8.27 -12.04
C ALA A 119 17.18 9.25 -13.18
N ALA A 120 16.23 10.10 -13.60
CA ALA A 120 16.49 11.12 -14.61
C ALA A 120 17.54 12.16 -14.15
N ARG A 121 17.57 12.50 -12.86
CA ARG A 121 18.62 13.37 -12.28
C ARG A 121 19.98 12.68 -12.28
N ALA A 122 20.04 11.40 -11.91
CA ALA A 122 21.25 10.59 -11.92
C ALA A 122 21.81 10.43 -13.35
N GLU A 123 20.95 10.14 -14.33
CA GLU A 123 21.33 10.10 -15.75
C GLU A 123 21.86 11.45 -16.24
N ARG A 124 21.19 12.56 -15.89
CA ARG A 124 21.67 13.91 -16.21
C ARG A 124 23.00 14.22 -15.53
N ALA A 125 23.21 13.78 -14.29
CA ALA A 125 24.46 13.95 -13.57
C ALA A 125 25.59 13.12 -14.20
N ALA A 126 25.32 11.87 -14.60
CA ALA A 126 26.24 11.00 -15.33
C ALA A 126 26.57 11.56 -16.73
N ALA A 127 25.58 12.11 -17.43
CA ALA A 127 25.81 12.81 -18.70
C ALA A 127 26.66 14.07 -18.52
N ARG A 128 26.51 14.80 -17.40
CA ARG A 128 27.32 15.99 -17.06
C ARG A 128 28.73 15.64 -16.59
N SER A 129 28.93 14.49 -15.94
CA SER A 129 30.24 14.02 -15.47
C SER A 129 31.12 13.52 -16.63
N ARG A 130 30.52 13.20 -17.79
CA ARG A 130 31.29 12.91 -19.01
C ARG A 130 32.20 14.11 -19.36
N PRO A 131 33.54 13.90 -19.40
CA PRO A 131 34.52 14.98 -19.58
C PRO A 131 34.38 15.73 -20.91
N ALA A 132 33.72 15.12 -21.91
CA ALA A 132 33.41 15.71 -23.20
C ALA A 132 32.53 16.98 -23.09
N PHE A 133 31.51 16.98 -22.22
CA PHE A 133 30.60 18.12 -22.06
C PHE A 133 31.25 19.31 -21.35
N ARG A 134 32.13 19.06 -20.37
CA ARG A 134 32.90 20.12 -19.69
C ARG A 134 33.83 20.84 -20.67
N ARG A 135 34.52 20.08 -21.53
CA ARG A 135 35.39 20.63 -22.59
C ARG A 135 34.60 21.36 -23.67
N ALA A 136 33.41 20.89 -24.05
CA ALA A 136 32.57 21.56 -25.04
C ALA A 136 31.99 22.90 -24.52
N ARG A 137 31.55 22.96 -23.26
CA ARG A 137 31.00 24.18 -22.65
C ARG A 137 32.07 25.24 -22.38
N ALA A 138 33.26 24.83 -21.93
CA ALA A 138 34.40 25.73 -21.79
C ALA A 138 34.78 26.37 -23.14
N ARG A 139 34.78 25.58 -24.22
CA ARG A 139 35.04 26.07 -25.59
C ARG A 139 33.97 27.06 -26.08
N ARG A 140 32.68 26.80 -25.81
CA ARG A 140 31.59 27.75 -26.17
C ARG A 140 31.69 29.08 -25.41
N ARG A 141 31.96 29.04 -24.10
CA ARG A 141 32.13 30.27 -23.29
C ARG A 141 33.34 31.09 -23.75
N MET A 142 34.45 30.42 -24.06
CA MET A 142 35.65 31.10 -24.58
C MET A 142 35.40 31.74 -25.95
N ARG A 143 34.64 31.08 -26.84
CA ARG A 143 34.24 31.66 -28.13
C ARG A 143 33.39 32.91 -27.95
N LEU A 144 32.42 32.90 -27.03
CA LEU A 144 31.58 34.06 -26.72
C LEU A 144 32.41 35.22 -26.14
N ALA A 145 33.34 34.92 -25.24
CA ALA A 145 34.24 35.93 -24.68
C ALA A 145 35.13 36.55 -25.77
N ALA A 146 35.70 35.72 -26.67
CA ALA A 146 36.52 36.20 -27.77
C ALA A 146 35.72 37.06 -28.77
N THR A 147 34.50 36.66 -29.13
CA THR A 147 33.63 37.48 -30.00
C THR A 147 33.22 38.79 -29.33
N ALA A 148 32.89 38.76 -28.04
CA ALA A 148 32.56 39.98 -27.30
C ALA A 148 33.75 40.94 -27.24
N LEU A 149 34.96 40.42 -26.99
CA LEU A 149 36.19 41.21 -27.02
C LEU A 149 36.46 41.80 -28.42
N GLY A 150 36.18 41.03 -29.47
CA GLY A 150 36.32 41.48 -30.86
C GLY A 150 35.35 42.62 -31.21
N VAL A 151 34.08 42.50 -30.81
CA VAL A 151 33.07 43.56 -31.00
C VAL A 151 33.45 44.81 -30.20
N ALA A 152 33.89 44.65 -28.95
CA ALA A 152 34.37 45.76 -28.12
C ALA A 152 35.59 46.46 -28.74
N GLY A 153 36.55 45.70 -29.27
CA GLY A 153 37.68 46.25 -30.01
C GLY A 153 37.25 47.00 -31.26
N LEU A 154 36.26 46.51 -32.00
CA LEU A 154 35.75 47.15 -33.22
C LEU A 154 35.04 48.47 -32.90
N ALA A 155 34.26 48.49 -31.82
CA ALA A 155 33.66 49.71 -31.30
C ALA A 155 34.73 50.72 -30.86
N ALA A 156 35.78 50.26 -30.17
CA ALA A 156 36.91 51.09 -29.78
C ALA A 156 37.69 51.62 -30.98
N THR A 157 37.86 50.86 -32.07
CA THR A 157 38.44 51.39 -33.32
C THR A 157 37.57 52.47 -33.95
N GLY A 158 36.26 52.28 -34.00
CA GLY A 158 35.33 53.27 -34.55
C GLY A 158 35.37 54.58 -33.75
N ALA A 159 35.36 54.47 -32.42
CA ALA A 159 35.55 55.62 -31.53
C ALA A 159 36.94 56.25 -31.68
N GLY A 160 37.98 55.43 -31.89
CA GLY A 160 39.34 55.89 -32.14
C GLY A 160 39.49 56.69 -33.43
N VAL A 161 38.78 56.30 -34.51
CA VAL A 161 38.73 57.07 -35.77
C VAL A 161 38.11 58.45 -35.53
N TRP A 162 37.01 58.51 -34.78
CA TRP A 162 36.39 59.79 -34.42
C TRP A 162 37.32 60.69 -33.59
N VAL A 163 38.03 60.13 -32.61
CA VAL A 163 39.01 60.85 -31.77
C VAL A 163 40.24 61.28 -32.58
N PHE A 164 40.67 60.49 -33.57
CA PHE A 164 41.79 60.85 -34.44
C PHE A 164 41.46 62.05 -35.32
N LEU A 165 40.23 62.12 -35.85
CA LEU A 165 39.76 63.26 -36.65
C LEU A 165 39.65 64.55 -35.82
N SER A 166 39.34 64.44 -34.53
CA SER A 166 39.13 65.62 -33.65
C SER A 166 40.37 66.06 -32.87
N ALA A 167 41.23 65.12 -32.46
CA ALA A 167 42.34 65.38 -31.55
C ALA A 167 43.71 64.88 -32.07
N ALA A 168 43.78 64.40 -33.33
CA ALA A 168 44.99 63.89 -33.99
C ALA A 168 45.75 62.78 -33.23
N SER A 169 45.10 62.09 -32.29
CA SER A 169 45.72 61.03 -31.49
C SER A 169 45.38 59.64 -32.04
N ALA A 170 46.41 58.88 -32.43
CA ALA A 170 46.24 57.56 -33.04
C ALA A 170 46.24 56.41 -32.01
N ALA A 171 46.46 56.70 -30.73
CA ALA A 171 46.66 55.69 -29.69
C ALA A 171 45.44 54.75 -29.53
N LEU A 172 44.22 55.30 -29.52
CA LEU A 172 42.98 54.51 -29.43
C LEU A 172 42.70 53.69 -30.69
N LEU A 173 43.11 54.19 -31.85
CA LEU A 173 42.98 53.54 -33.15
C LEU A 173 43.89 52.30 -33.23
N TRP A 174 45.15 52.44 -32.83
CA TRP A 174 46.10 51.32 -32.74
C TRP A 174 45.71 50.31 -31.65
N ALA A 175 45.26 50.76 -30.48
CA ALA A 175 44.83 49.86 -29.40
C ALA A 175 43.57 49.06 -29.77
N GLY A 176 42.56 49.70 -30.37
CA GLY A 176 41.37 49.02 -30.90
C GLY A 176 41.73 48.06 -32.05
N GLY A 177 42.63 48.48 -32.95
CA GLY A 177 43.05 47.68 -34.10
C GLY A 177 43.82 46.43 -33.68
N ALA A 178 44.73 46.57 -32.71
CA ALA A 178 45.47 45.45 -32.15
C ALA A 178 44.54 44.45 -31.43
N THR A 179 43.56 44.94 -30.66
CA THR A 179 42.62 44.07 -29.92
C THR A 179 41.65 43.33 -30.85
N THR A 180 41.17 43.96 -31.92
CA THR A 180 40.36 43.29 -32.96
C THR A 180 41.17 42.24 -33.70
N LEU A 181 42.39 42.56 -34.13
CA LEU A 181 43.28 41.61 -34.79
C LEU A 181 43.58 40.39 -33.90
N LEU A 182 43.89 40.62 -32.62
CA LEU A 182 44.16 39.56 -31.65
C LEU A 182 42.94 38.66 -31.44
N SER A 183 41.74 39.24 -31.36
CA SER A 183 40.49 38.48 -31.28
C SER A 183 40.28 37.60 -32.52
N VAL A 184 40.46 38.15 -33.73
CA VAL A 184 40.32 37.41 -34.99
C VAL A 184 41.30 36.23 -35.06
N VAL A 185 42.57 36.45 -34.68
CA VAL A 185 43.59 35.38 -34.63
C VAL A 185 43.22 34.30 -33.62
N ALA A 186 42.74 34.68 -32.42
CA ALA A 186 42.29 33.73 -31.41
C ALA A 186 41.10 32.88 -31.90
N LEU A 187 40.11 33.51 -32.55
CA LEU A 187 38.97 32.82 -33.17
C LEU A 187 39.40 31.86 -34.29
N HIS A 188 40.36 32.27 -35.13
CA HIS A 188 40.88 31.43 -36.22
C HIS A 188 41.67 30.23 -35.71
N ARG A 189 42.50 30.38 -34.66
CA ARG A 189 43.17 29.24 -34.03
C ARG A 189 42.19 28.28 -33.37
N MET A 190 41.14 28.81 -32.73
CA MET A 190 40.09 28.00 -32.12
C MET A 190 39.25 27.23 -33.15
N SER A 191 38.93 27.82 -34.31
CA SER A 191 38.20 27.11 -35.37
C SER A 191 39.04 25.97 -35.97
N ARG A 192 40.34 26.17 -36.15
CA ARG A 192 41.27 25.10 -36.60
C ARG A 192 41.41 23.97 -35.59
N VAL A 193 41.50 24.28 -34.29
CA VAL A 193 41.54 23.25 -33.23
C VAL A 193 40.21 22.52 -33.12
N ALA A 194 39.08 23.21 -33.29
CA ALA A 194 37.76 22.58 -33.32
C ALA A 194 37.62 21.63 -34.52
N ALA A 195 38.02 22.04 -35.73
CA ALA A 195 38.01 21.19 -36.92
C ALA A 195 38.88 19.94 -36.75
N ARG A 196 40.11 20.09 -36.20
CA ARG A 196 40.98 18.94 -35.91
C ARG A 196 40.45 18.03 -34.81
N ALA A 197 39.74 18.57 -33.83
CA ALA A 197 39.18 17.78 -32.73
C ALA A 197 37.94 16.97 -33.17
N VAL A 198 37.10 17.52 -34.06
CA VAL A 198 35.95 16.82 -34.65
C VAL A 198 36.41 15.67 -35.56
N VAL A 199 37.47 15.89 -36.34
CA VAL A 199 38.04 14.83 -37.22
C VAL A 199 38.70 13.69 -36.41
N ARG A 200 39.05 13.92 -35.14
CA ARG A 200 39.71 12.92 -34.27
C ARG A 200 38.75 12.16 -33.35
N GLU A 201 37.43 12.34 -33.48
CA GLU A 201 36.45 11.41 -32.89
C GLU A 201 36.37 10.13 -33.76
N VAL A 202 37.48 9.39 -33.80
CA VAL A 202 37.46 7.98 -34.19
C VAL A 202 36.95 7.22 -32.96
N PRO A 203 35.92 6.34 -33.08
CA PRO A 203 35.50 5.51 -31.96
C PRO A 203 36.73 4.75 -31.49
N ALA A 204 37.08 4.91 -30.21
CA ALA A 204 38.16 4.15 -29.60
C ALA A 204 37.73 2.69 -29.58
N VAL A 205 38.01 1.97 -30.67
CA VAL A 205 38.16 0.53 -30.64
C VAL A 205 39.23 0.27 -29.58
N VAL A 206 38.87 -0.51 -28.58
CA VAL A 206 39.80 -0.99 -27.54
C VAL A 206 40.81 -1.88 -28.26
N ALA A 207 41.86 -1.26 -28.80
CA ALA A 207 43.02 -1.97 -29.31
C ALA A 207 43.79 -2.46 -28.08
N GLU A 208 43.74 -3.77 -27.85
CA GLU A 208 44.62 -4.47 -26.94
C GLU A 208 46.06 -4.14 -27.32
N ARG A 209 46.74 -3.35 -26.49
CA ARG A 209 48.15 -3.02 -26.69
C ARG A 209 48.97 -4.26 -26.39
N VAL A 210 49.41 -4.97 -27.43
CA VAL A 210 50.54 -5.88 -27.32
C VAL A 210 51.78 -5.02 -27.12
N ALA A 211 52.40 -5.14 -25.94
CA ALA A 211 53.62 -4.44 -25.60
C ALA A 211 54.78 -4.95 -26.47
N ALA A 212 55.55 -4.04 -27.06
CA ALA A 212 56.79 -4.38 -27.75
C ALA A 212 57.86 -4.82 -26.73
N PRO A 213 58.71 -5.81 -27.06
CA PRO A 213 59.76 -6.24 -26.15
C PRO A 213 60.84 -5.16 -26.03
N MET A 214 60.90 -4.52 -24.86
CA MET A 214 62.02 -3.66 -24.46
C MET A 214 63.19 -4.56 -24.07
N PRO A 215 64.44 -4.30 -24.53
CA PRO A 215 65.61 -5.05 -24.09
C PRO A 215 65.86 -4.84 -22.58
N ASP A 216 65.85 -5.93 -21.82
CA ASP A 216 66.14 -5.92 -20.38
C ASP A 216 67.62 -5.59 -20.13
N LEU A 217 67.86 -4.37 -19.62
CA LEU A 217 69.16 -4.01 -19.05
C LEU A 217 69.28 -4.71 -17.69
N ALA A 218 70.21 -5.65 -17.55
CA ALA A 218 70.48 -6.38 -16.30
C ALA A 218 71.10 -5.46 -15.24
N VAL A 219 70.29 -4.60 -14.65
CA VAL A 219 70.60 -3.93 -13.40
C VAL A 219 70.51 -4.99 -12.31
N GLY A 220 71.62 -5.27 -11.61
CA GLY A 220 71.68 -6.25 -10.53
C GLY A 220 70.48 -6.09 -9.59
N ARG A 221 69.71 -7.17 -9.43
CA ARG A 221 68.35 -7.17 -8.86
C ARG A 221 68.27 -6.28 -7.60
N PRO A 222 67.66 -5.09 -7.65
CA PRO A 222 67.10 -4.52 -6.44
C PRO A 222 66.03 -5.51 -5.98
N ARG A 223 66.10 -6.00 -4.74
CA ARG A 223 65.02 -6.79 -4.13
C ARG A 223 63.73 -6.02 -4.38
N ALA A 224 62.85 -6.54 -5.23
CA ALA A 224 61.60 -5.90 -5.56
C ALA A 224 60.82 -5.75 -4.26
N ALA A 225 60.80 -4.54 -3.70
CA ALA A 225 59.81 -4.17 -2.71
C ALA A 225 58.49 -4.18 -3.47
N ALA A 226 57.88 -5.37 -3.55
CA ALA A 226 56.56 -5.55 -4.12
C ALA A 226 55.64 -4.66 -3.30
N TRP A 227 55.18 -3.57 -3.90
CA TRP A 227 54.13 -2.76 -3.33
C TRP A 227 52.90 -3.67 -3.20
N THR A 228 52.67 -4.19 -2.00
CA THR A 228 51.48 -4.95 -1.67
C THR A 228 50.40 -3.94 -1.30
N PRO A 229 49.27 -3.88 -2.02
CA PRO A 229 48.16 -3.03 -1.64
C PRO A 229 47.77 -3.38 -0.21
N ARG A 230 47.81 -2.40 0.69
CA ARG A 230 47.38 -2.62 2.06
C ARG A 230 45.86 -2.72 2.03
N GLU A 231 45.33 -3.90 2.32
CA GLU A 231 43.89 -4.10 2.42
C GLU A 231 43.32 -3.11 3.44
N LEU A 232 42.25 -2.42 3.05
CA LEU A 232 41.54 -1.55 3.98
C LEU A 232 40.99 -2.41 5.13
N PRO A 233 40.97 -1.89 6.37
CA PRO A 233 40.39 -2.62 7.48
C PRO A 233 38.95 -3.01 7.16
N ARG A 234 38.63 -4.29 7.36
CA ARG A 234 37.30 -4.85 7.10
C ARG A 234 36.26 -4.08 7.94
N PRO A 235 35.10 -3.71 7.36
CA PRO A 235 34.10 -2.98 8.11
C PRO A 235 33.60 -3.80 9.30
N LEU A 236 33.36 -3.12 10.43
CA LEU A 236 32.97 -3.74 11.70
C LEU A 236 31.65 -4.52 11.64
N VAL A 237 30.79 -4.25 10.67
CA VAL A 237 29.55 -5.02 10.42
C VAL A 237 29.81 -6.38 9.78
N SER A 238 30.94 -6.54 9.10
CA SER A 238 31.31 -7.77 8.38
C SER A 238 32.38 -8.60 9.11
N SER A 239 32.90 -8.09 10.22
CA SER A 239 33.83 -8.82 11.08
C SER A 239 33.05 -9.62 12.11
N ALA A 240 33.17 -10.94 12.07
CA ALA A 240 32.57 -11.82 13.06
C ALA A 240 33.05 -11.44 14.48
N GLY A 241 32.12 -11.35 15.43
CA GLY A 241 32.41 -11.00 16.84
C GLY A 241 32.51 -9.49 17.14
N SER A 242 32.37 -8.62 16.14
CA SER A 242 32.26 -7.18 16.38
C SER A 242 30.90 -6.80 16.96
N ARG A 243 30.85 -5.78 17.83
CA ARG A 243 29.60 -5.24 18.38
C ARG A 243 28.62 -4.80 17.29
N ALA A 244 29.12 -4.27 16.18
CA ALA A 244 28.28 -3.84 15.07
C ALA A 244 27.64 -5.03 14.32
N ALA A 245 28.33 -6.17 14.24
CA ALA A 245 27.75 -7.39 13.69
C ALA A 245 26.68 -7.97 14.63
N ALA A 246 26.95 -8.01 15.94
CA ALA A 246 25.99 -8.52 16.93
C ALA A 246 24.65 -7.74 16.94
N VAL A 247 24.67 -6.42 16.72
CA VAL A 247 23.45 -5.61 16.63
C VAL A 247 22.63 -5.92 15.36
N LEU A 248 23.31 -6.22 14.24
CA LEU A 248 22.63 -6.65 13.02
C LEU A 248 22.05 -8.05 13.18
N ASP A 249 22.79 -8.98 13.77
CA ASP A 249 22.31 -10.34 14.06
C ASP A 249 21.06 -10.30 14.98
N GLU A 250 21.05 -9.42 15.99
CA GLU A 250 19.87 -9.21 16.84
C GLU A 250 18.69 -8.62 16.06
N HIS A 251 18.96 -7.65 15.17
CA HIS A 251 17.93 -7.06 14.32
C HIS A 251 17.32 -8.12 13.38
N ASP A 252 18.14 -8.96 12.77
CA ASP A 252 17.73 -10.01 11.85
C ASP A 252 16.98 -11.12 12.58
N ALA A 253 17.41 -11.49 13.79
CA ALA A 253 16.66 -12.41 14.65
C ALA A 253 15.26 -11.87 14.99
N ARG A 254 15.14 -10.58 15.35
CA ARG A 254 13.84 -9.94 15.58
C ARG A 254 12.99 -9.88 14.32
N ALA A 255 13.59 -9.66 13.15
CA ALA A 255 12.89 -9.69 11.88
C ALA A 255 12.37 -11.09 11.54
N ALA A 256 13.17 -12.12 11.78
CA ALA A 256 12.78 -13.52 11.59
C ALA A 256 11.62 -13.93 12.50
N LEU A 257 11.63 -13.52 13.78
CA LEU A 257 10.51 -13.76 14.70
C LEU A 257 9.21 -13.09 14.22
N ARG A 258 9.29 -11.86 13.71
CA ARG A 258 8.11 -11.18 13.14
C ARG A 258 7.61 -11.85 11.87
N ALA A 259 8.51 -12.36 11.03
CA ALA A 259 8.14 -13.10 9.82
C ALA A 259 7.44 -14.42 10.18
N ALA A 260 8.00 -15.18 11.12
CA ALA A 260 7.41 -16.42 11.62
C ALA A 260 6.01 -16.19 12.21
N ALA A 261 5.83 -15.13 13.02
CA ALA A 261 4.52 -14.77 13.58
C ALA A 261 3.49 -14.41 12.51
N ARG A 262 3.90 -13.74 11.42
CA ARG A 262 3.01 -13.43 10.29
C ARG A 262 2.63 -14.69 9.53
N GLU A 263 3.58 -15.59 9.29
CA GLU A 263 3.29 -16.87 8.65
C GLU A 263 2.34 -17.73 9.48
N GLU A 264 2.50 -17.75 10.80
CA GLU A 264 1.59 -18.44 11.71
C GLU A 264 0.18 -17.83 11.65
N ALA A 265 0.05 -16.51 11.71
CA ALA A 265 -1.24 -15.84 11.55
C ALA A 265 -1.89 -16.13 10.18
N LEU A 266 -1.10 -16.23 9.10
CA LEU A 266 -1.60 -16.63 7.78
C LEU A 266 -2.07 -18.08 7.77
N ARG A 267 -1.36 -18.99 8.46
CA ARG A 267 -1.79 -20.40 8.61
C ARG A 267 -3.09 -20.51 9.39
N ASP A 268 -3.25 -19.73 10.47
CA ASP A 268 -4.49 -19.71 11.25
C ASP A 268 -5.68 -19.21 10.42
N LEU A 269 -5.48 -18.14 9.65
CA LEU A 269 -6.50 -17.63 8.72
C LEU A 269 -6.82 -18.65 7.62
N ALA A 270 -5.83 -19.36 7.11
CA ALA A 270 -6.03 -20.40 6.11
C ALA A 270 -6.82 -21.60 6.69
N ALA A 271 -6.55 -22.00 7.93
CA ALA A 271 -7.28 -23.05 8.63
C ALA A 271 -8.74 -22.66 8.90
N GLN A 272 -8.99 -21.41 9.29
CA GLN A 272 -10.35 -20.89 9.50
C GLN A 272 -11.16 -20.82 8.20
N ASN A 273 -10.52 -20.44 7.10
CA ASN A 273 -11.17 -20.31 5.79
C ASN A 273 -11.04 -21.58 4.94
N GLN A 274 -10.65 -22.70 5.54
CA GLN A 274 -10.47 -23.93 4.80
C GLN A 274 -11.83 -24.44 4.31
N PRO A 275 -12.04 -24.61 2.99
CA PRO A 275 -13.27 -25.19 2.48
C PRO A 275 -13.43 -26.61 3.02
N PRO A 276 -14.68 -27.07 3.24
CA PRO A 276 -14.93 -28.43 3.71
C PRO A 276 -14.31 -29.44 2.75
N SER A 277 -13.85 -30.56 3.31
CA SER A 277 -13.25 -31.61 2.49
C SER A 277 -14.27 -32.16 1.48
N ILE A 278 -13.77 -32.69 0.35
CA ILE A 278 -14.64 -33.22 -0.72
C ILE A 278 -15.58 -34.31 -0.18
N ASP A 279 -15.12 -35.12 0.77
CA ASP A 279 -15.92 -36.18 1.38
C ASP A 279 -17.00 -35.62 2.32
N GLU A 280 -16.70 -34.59 3.12
CA GLU A 280 -17.71 -33.87 3.92
C GLU A 280 -18.74 -33.16 3.05
N ALA A 281 -18.30 -32.54 1.95
CA ALA A 281 -19.21 -31.92 0.98
C ALA A 281 -20.11 -32.97 0.32
N ARG A 282 -19.59 -34.17 0.02
CA ARG A 282 -20.36 -35.28 -0.56
C ARG A 282 -21.38 -35.82 0.43
N THR A 283 -21.02 -36.03 1.69
CA THR A 283 -21.95 -36.54 2.72
C THR A 283 -23.02 -35.52 3.08
N ALA A 284 -22.66 -34.24 3.20
CA ALA A 284 -23.62 -33.15 3.41
C ALA A 284 -24.66 -33.10 2.27
N ARG A 285 -24.20 -33.19 1.02
CA ARG A 285 -25.07 -33.18 -0.16
C ARG A 285 -25.95 -34.43 -0.26
N ALA A 286 -25.42 -35.60 0.10
CA ALA A 286 -26.23 -36.82 0.21
C ALA A 286 -27.34 -36.67 1.27
N SER A 287 -27.03 -36.06 2.41
CA SER A 287 -27.99 -35.80 3.49
C SER A 287 -29.13 -34.84 3.09
N GLU A 288 -28.82 -33.88 2.21
CA GLU A 288 -29.77 -32.90 1.67
C GLU A 288 -30.78 -33.59 0.73
N PHE A 289 -30.28 -34.44 -0.17
CA PHE A 289 -31.13 -35.20 -1.07
C PHE A 289 -31.99 -36.25 -0.36
N SER A 290 -31.49 -36.88 0.71
CA SER A 290 -32.32 -37.77 1.54
C SER A 290 -33.47 -37.04 2.27
N ARG A 291 -33.39 -35.71 2.41
CA ARG A 291 -34.46 -34.88 2.98
C ARG A 291 -35.56 -34.52 1.97
N MET A 292 -35.30 -34.66 0.67
CA MET A 292 -36.27 -34.35 -0.40
C MET A 292 -37.27 -35.50 -0.66
N GLY A 293 -37.13 -36.64 0.02
CA GLY A 293 -37.96 -37.82 -0.22
C GLY A 293 -37.44 -38.66 -1.39
N TYR A 294 -37.59 -39.98 -1.30
CA TYR A 294 -37.20 -40.90 -2.37
C TYR A 294 -38.15 -40.71 -3.55
N VAL A 295 -37.66 -40.15 -4.65
CA VAL A 295 -38.37 -40.14 -5.92
C VAL A 295 -38.09 -41.47 -6.59
N ASP A 296 -39.13 -42.26 -6.82
CA ASP A 296 -39.00 -43.56 -7.47
C ASP A 296 -38.62 -43.37 -8.95
N ASP A 297 -37.62 -44.11 -9.41
CA ASP A 297 -37.14 -44.06 -10.79
C ASP A 297 -38.28 -44.37 -11.79
N ALA A 298 -39.25 -45.19 -11.38
CA ALA A 298 -40.44 -45.48 -12.18
C ALA A 298 -41.33 -44.25 -12.42
N GLU A 299 -41.49 -43.36 -11.43
CA GLU A 299 -42.25 -42.12 -11.60
C GLU A 299 -41.55 -41.13 -12.52
N ILE A 300 -40.21 -41.07 -12.46
CA ILE A 300 -39.39 -40.23 -13.34
C ILE A 300 -39.53 -40.72 -14.78
N GLU A 301 -39.40 -42.03 -15.01
CA GLU A 301 -39.58 -42.62 -16.34
C GLU A 301 -40.97 -42.35 -16.91
N ASP A 302 -42.03 -42.50 -16.12
CA ASP A 302 -43.40 -42.21 -16.54
C ASP A 302 -43.64 -40.72 -16.83
N HIS A 303 -43.00 -39.85 -16.06
CA HIS A 303 -43.04 -38.41 -16.34
C HIS A 303 -42.34 -38.07 -17.67
N VAL A 304 -41.16 -38.62 -17.90
CA VAL A 304 -40.40 -38.44 -19.14
C VAL A 304 -41.18 -39.00 -20.33
N ARG A 305 -41.77 -40.20 -20.20
CA ARG A 305 -42.61 -40.82 -21.24
C ARG A 305 -43.79 -39.93 -21.60
N ARG A 306 -44.48 -39.35 -20.61
CA ARG A 306 -45.56 -38.38 -20.81
C ARG A 306 -45.10 -37.07 -21.45
N LEU A 307 -43.88 -36.62 -21.16
CA LEU A 307 -43.33 -35.39 -21.71
C LEU A 307 -42.93 -35.58 -23.19
N LEU A 308 -42.33 -36.73 -23.52
CA LEU A 308 -42.04 -37.14 -24.89
C LEU A 308 -43.32 -37.36 -25.71
N ALA A 309 -44.33 -38.02 -25.14
CA ALA A 309 -45.63 -38.20 -25.81
C ALA A 309 -46.31 -36.86 -26.11
N ARG A 310 -46.31 -35.91 -25.17
CA ARG A 310 -46.83 -34.55 -25.40
C ARG A 310 -46.09 -33.81 -26.49
N ARG A 311 -44.78 -33.99 -26.59
CA ARG A 311 -43.96 -33.38 -27.65
C ARG A 311 -44.20 -34.00 -29.01
N ALA A 312 -44.50 -35.30 -29.07
CA ALA A 312 -44.81 -36.02 -30.30
C ALA A 312 -46.20 -35.68 -30.88
N VAL A 313 -47.14 -35.24 -30.05
CA VAL A 313 -48.50 -34.83 -30.47
C VAL A 313 -48.57 -33.36 -30.91
N GLY A 314 -47.52 -32.58 -30.64
CA GLY A 314 -47.41 -31.16 -31.00
C GLY A 314 -46.60 -30.85 -32.26
N ALA A 315 -46.32 -31.86 -33.09
CA ALA A 315 -45.67 -31.74 -34.41
C ALA A 315 -46.60 -32.32 -35.47
#